data_AF-A0A2V7V8J9-F1
#
_entry.id   AF-A0A2V7V8J9-F1
#
_cell.length_a   1.000
_cell.length_b   1.000
_cell.length_c   1.000
_cell.angle_alpha   90.00
_cell.angle_beta   90.00
_cell.angle_gamma   90.00
#
_symmetry.space_group_name_H-M   'P 1'
#
loop_
_entity.id
_entity.type
_entity.pdbx_description
1 polymer ?
#
loop_
_entity_poly.entity_id
_entity_poly.type
_entity_poly.pdbx_seq_one_letter_code
_entity_poly.pdbx_strand_id
1 'polypeptide(L)'
;MGRAGGVAAVVAATPGGDYWSFWHAGASGWVYLALLGPAFVVSPGLLQKIYGARDDRTVRVGVAAQAAVLLVFAFMPPALGIVARALHPGLPTHELALPTVLMRDLSPLVGTLGLAAVVSAEVSTADAILFMLATSLSQDLYRRFHRPDASDAQVLRVARLAAQAEGMLGVG
;
A
#
# COMPACT_ATOMS: atom_id res chain seq x y z
N MET A 1 3.19 -23.45 7.39
CA MET A 1 4.36 -23.82 8.23
C MET A 1 4.73 -25.30 8.15
N GLY A 2 3.78 -26.25 8.05
CA GLY A 2 4.12 -27.68 7.94
C GLY A 2 4.99 -28.05 6.72
N ARG A 3 4.77 -27.41 5.55
CA ARG A 3 5.60 -27.64 4.34
C ARG A 3 6.95 -26.90 4.34
N ALA A 4 7.09 -25.87 5.18
CA ALA A 4 8.30 -25.05 5.27
C ALA A 4 9.29 -25.55 6.34
N GLY A 5 9.07 -26.74 6.91
CA GLY A 5 9.93 -27.30 7.96
C GLY A 5 9.79 -26.65 9.34
N GLY A 6 8.72 -25.87 9.57
CA GLY A 6 8.49 -25.15 10.83
C GLY A 6 9.20 -23.80 10.93
N VAL A 7 8.99 -23.09 12.04
CA VAL A 7 9.52 -21.72 12.26
C VAL A 7 11.05 -21.70 12.21
N ALA A 8 11.71 -22.71 12.77
CA ALA A 8 13.17 -22.79 12.80
C ALA A 8 13.79 -22.86 11.40
N ALA A 9 13.19 -23.63 10.48
CA ALA A 9 13.65 -23.74 9.10
C ALA A 9 13.42 -22.44 8.31
N VAL A 10 12.29 -21.76 8.57
CA VAL A 10 11.98 -20.44 7.97
C VAL A 10 12.97 -19.37 8.44
N VAL A 11 13.35 -19.38 9.73
CA VAL A 11 14.36 -18.46 10.27
C VAL A 11 15.75 -18.78 9.72
N ALA A 12 16.11 -20.06 9.61
CA ALA A 12 17.40 -20.48 9.03
C ALA A 12 17.54 -20.11 7.54
N ALA A 13 16.43 -19.95 6.82
CA ALA A 13 16.42 -19.50 5.42
C ALA A 13 16.64 -17.98 5.26
N THR A 14 16.65 -17.20 6.34
CA THR A 14 17.03 -15.79 6.29
C THR A 14 18.54 -15.63 6.14
N PRO A 15 19.02 -14.61 5.40
CA PRO A 15 20.44 -14.28 5.39
C PRO A 15 20.94 -14.08 6.83
N GLY A 16 22.05 -14.73 7.19
CA GLY A 16 22.73 -14.44 8.45
C GLY A 16 23.23 -12.99 8.53
N GLY A 17 23.64 -12.56 9.72
CA GLY A 17 24.17 -11.21 9.95
C GLY A 17 23.10 -10.17 10.24
N ASP A 18 23.18 -9.01 9.58
CA ASP A 18 22.36 -7.83 9.85
C ASP A 18 20.92 -7.89 9.31
N TYR A 19 20.42 -9.02 8.83
CA TYR A 19 19.09 -9.12 8.21
C TYR A 19 17.94 -8.64 9.11
N TRP A 20 18.05 -8.88 10.41
CA TRP A 20 17.07 -8.43 11.41
C TRP A 20 17.41 -7.06 12.02
N SER A 21 18.53 -6.47 11.61
CA SER A 21 19.03 -5.21 12.13
C SER A 21 18.25 -4.06 11.53
N PHE A 22 17.44 -3.37 12.34
CA PHE A 22 16.76 -2.15 11.89
C PHE A 22 17.74 -1.11 11.32
N TRP A 23 18.98 -1.10 11.79
CA TRP A 23 19.98 -0.10 11.45
C TRP A 23 20.77 -0.44 10.19
N HIS A 24 20.99 -1.74 9.93
CA HIS A 24 21.94 -2.19 8.92
C HIS A 24 21.33 -3.17 7.89
N ALA A 25 20.07 -3.59 8.05
CA ALA A 25 19.39 -4.43 7.07
C ALA A 25 19.05 -3.65 5.79
N GLY A 26 19.60 -4.08 4.64
CA GLY A 26 19.28 -3.51 3.33
C GLY A 26 19.57 -2.00 3.24
N ALA A 27 18.65 -1.24 2.64
CA ALA A 27 18.62 0.21 2.86
C ALA A 27 18.05 0.42 4.27
N SER A 28 18.89 0.77 5.25
CA SER A 28 18.54 0.88 6.68
C SER A 28 17.09 1.30 6.97
N GLY A 29 16.51 0.86 8.09
CA GLY A 29 15.13 1.20 8.48
C GLY A 29 14.82 2.70 8.47
N TRP A 30 15.81 3.56 8.69
CA TRP A 30 15.69 5.01 8.53
C TRP A 30 15.39 5.45 7.10
N VAL A 31 15.98 4.81 6.10
CA VAL A 31 15.71 5.11 4.69
C VAL A 31 14.25 4.77 4.37
N TYR A 32 13.75 3.62 4.83
CA TYR A 32 12.35 3.26 4.63
C TYR A 32 11.40 4.20 5.38
N LEU A 33 11.71 4.60 6.60
CA LEU A 33 10.90 5.57 7.35
C LEU A 33 10.89 6.95 6.65
N ALA A 34 12.05 7.42 6.19
CA ALA A 34 12.16 8.70 5.51
C ALA A 34 11.45 8.69 4.14
N LEU A 35 11.52 7.58 3.42
CA LEU A 35 10.91 7.44 2.09
C LEU A 35 9.39 7.23 2.17
N LEU A 36 8.94 6.36 3.07
CA LEU A 36 7.53 5.94 3.13
C LEU A 36 6.72 6.77 4.13
N GLY A 37 7.33 7.19 5.25
CA GLY A 37 6.65 7.89 6.35
C GLY A 37 5.88 9.15 5.92
N PRO A 38 6.47 10.08 5.15
CA PRO A 38 5.79 11.30 4.72
C PRO A 38 4.52 11.05 3.90
N ALA A 39 4.51 10.00 3.06
CA ALA A 39 3.37 9.66 2.22
C ALA A 39 2.12 9.30 3.05
N PHE A 40 2.31 8.82 4.28
CA PHE A 40 1.20 8.49 5.20
C PHE A 40 0.68 9.67 6.01
N VAL A 41 1.33 10.84 5.96
CA VAL A 41 0.94 12.03 6.75
C VAL A 41 0.28 13.08 5.86
N VAL A 42 0.79 13.29 4.65
CA VAL A 42 0.38 14.40 3.77
C VAL A 42 -0.41 13.85 2.58
N SER A 43 -1.59 13.29 2.86
CA SER A 43 -2.49 12.73 1.84
C SER A 43 -3.81 13.52 1.82
N PRO A 44 -4.19 14.13 0.68
CA PRO A 44 -5.51 14.73 0.52
C PRO A 44 -6.66 13.75 0.81
N GLY A 45 -6.46 12.46 0.50
CA GLY A 45 -7.43 11.41 0.80
C GLY A 45 -7.65 11.20 2.30
N LEU A 46 -6.61 11.33 3.14
CA LEU A 46 -6.75 11.29 4.60
C LEU A 46 -7.47 12.52 5.14
N LEU A 47 -7.11 13.72 4.65
CA LEU A 47 -7.76 14.96 5.07
C LEU A 47 -9.26 14.94 4.76
N GLN A 48 -9.66 14.44 3.59
CA GLN A 48 -11.07 14.33 3.25
C GLN A 48 -11.85 13.38 4.16
N LYS A 49 -11.25 12.26 4.58
CA LYS A 49 -11.88 11.35 5.57
C LYS A 49 -12.04 12.02 6.92
N ILE A 50 -11.08 12.87 7.33
CA ILE A 50 -11.16 13.65 8.57
C ILE A 50 -12.29 14.69 8.48
N TYR A 51 -12.34 15.47 7.40
CA TYR A 51 -13.37 16.49 7.21
C TYR A 51 -14.78 15.92 7.00
N GLY A 52 -14.90 14.68 6.50
CA GLY A 52 -16.16 13.96 6.38
C GLY A 52 -16.61 13.25 7.65
N ALA A 53 -15.80 13.24 8.71
CA ALA A 53 -16.16 12.60 9.96
C ALA A 53 -17.22 13.39 10.72
N ARG A 54 -18.11 12.68 11.44
CA ARG A 54 -19.20 13.29 12.21
C ARG A 54 -18.70 14.20 13.34
N ASP A 55 -17.61 13.79 13.98
CA ASP A 55 -17.00 14.46 15.13
C ASP A 55 -15.55 14.00 15.33
N ASP A 56 -14.81 14.76 16.14
CA ASP A 56 -13.40 14.50 16.48
C ASP A 56 -13.18 13.14 17.13
N ARG A 57 -14.16 12.64 17.90
CA ARG A 57 -14.06 11.34 18.57
C ARG A 57 -14.04 10.22 17.52
N THR A 58 -14.87 10.33 16.49
CA THR A 58 -14.93 9.40 15.37
C THR A 58 -13.59 9.35 14.64
N VAL A 59 -12.98 10.51 14.40
CA VAL A 59 -11.63 10.59 13.80
C VAL A 59 -10.61 9.88 14.68
N ARG A 60 -10.54 10.22 15.98
CA ARG A 60 -9.56 9.63 16.90
C ARG A 60 -9.68 8.12 17.01
N VAL A 61 -10.89 7.61 17.19
CA VAL A 61 -11.14 6.16 17.31
C VAL A 61 -10.84 5.46 15.98
N GLY A 62 -11.29 6.01 14.85
CA GLY A 62 -11.06 5.44 13.53
C GLY A 62 -9.58 5.37 13.19
N VAL A 63 -8.83 6.46 13.41
CA VAL A 63 -7.38 6.50 13.18
C VAL A 63 -6.64 5.55 14.11
N ALA A 64 -6.97 5.51 15.40
CA ALA A 64 -6.33 4.61 16.36
C ALA A 64 -6.60 3.13 16.02
N ALA A 65 -7.83 2.79 15.67
CA ALA A 65 -8.19 1.44 15.25
C ALA A 65 -7.44 1.04 13.96
N GLN A 66 -7.37 1.94 12.97
CA GLN A 66 -6.62 1.71 11.74
C GLN A 66 -5.13 1.51 12.01
N ALA A 67 -4.54 2.33 12.89
CA ALA A 67 -3.14 2.19 13.27
C ALA A 67 -2.87 0.85 13.95
N ALA A 68 -3.76 0.39 14.85
CA ALA A 68 -3.65 -0.91 15.50
C ALA A 68 -3.73 -2.07 14.48
N VAL A 69 -4.67 -2.00 13.54
CA VAL A 69 -4.81 -3.00 12.47
C VAL A 69 -3.57 -3.03 11.58
N LEU A 70 -3.07 -1.86 11.16
CA LEU A 70 -1.85 -1.76 10.34
C LEU A 70 -0.62 -2.28 11.08
N LEU A 71 -0.50 -2.01 12.38
CA LEU A 71 0.60 -2.52 13.19
C LEU A 71 0.63 -4.05 13.23
N VAL A 72 -0.53 -4.69 13.40
CA VAL A 72 -0.64 -6.15 13.34
C VAL A 72 -0.38 -6.66 11.93
N PHE A 73 -0.91 -5.98 10.92
CA PHE A 73 -0.76 -6.35 9.52
C PHE A 73 0.69 -6.21 9.03
N ALA A 74 1.48 -5.29 9.59
CA ALA A 74 2.86 -5.02 9.18
C ALA A 74 3.78 -6.24 9.23
N PHE A 75 3.47 -7.23 10.09
CA PHE A 75 4.23 -8.48 10.18
C PHE A 75 3.91 -9.48 9.06
N MET A 76 2.73 -9.36 8.44
CA MET A 76 2.22 -10.38 7.53
C MET A 76 2.97 -10.41 6.17
N PRO A 77 3.18 -9.29 5.44
CA PRO A 77 3.93 -9.31 4.19
C PRO A 77 5.39 -9.78 4.36
N PRO A 78 6.17 -9.30 5.36
CA PRO A 78 7.52 -9.81 5.60
C PRO A 78 7.55 -11.30 5.92
N ALA A 79 6.60 -11.80 6.72
CA ALA A 79 6.51 -13.23 7.02
C ALA A 79 6.27 -14.06 5.76
N LEU A 80 5.36 -13.62 4.87
CA LEU A 80 5.11 -14.27 3.58
C LEU A 80 6.35 -14.23 2.68
N GLY A 81 7.09 -13.13 2.67
CA GLY A 81 8.35 -13.01 1.92
C GLY A 81 9.44 -13.96 2.42
N ILE A 82 9.59 -14.12 3.73
CA ILE A 82 10.56 -15.06 4.32
C ILE A 82 10.16 -16.51 3.98
N VAL A 83 8.86 -16.83 4.07
CA VAL A 83 8.35 -18.15 3.67
C VAL A 83 8.58 -18.41 2.18
N ALA A 84 8.31 -17.42 1.31
CA ALA A 84 8.57 -17.52 -0.11
C ALA A 84 10.05 -17.81 -0.40
N ARG A 85 10.96 -17.15 0.32
CA ARG A 85 12.39 -17.37 0.19
C ARG A 85 12.83 -18.76 0.63
N ALA A 86 12.23 -19.29 1.70
CA ALA A 86 12.53 -20.64 2.19
C ALA A 86 12.04 -21.73 1.23
N LEU A 87 10.86 -21.55 0.62
CA LEU A 87 10.22 -22.55 -0.24
C LEU A 87 10.63 -22.44 -1.71
N HIS A 88 10.90 -21.22 -2.19
CA HIS A 88 11.20 -20.90 -3.59
C HIS A 88 12.45 -20.01 -3.70
N PRO A 89 13.65 -20.51 -3.32
CA PRO A 89 14.87 -19.70 -3.31
C PRO A 89 15.34 -19.25 -4.70
N GLY A 90 14.85 -19.87 -5.78
CA GLY A 90 15.20 -19.58 -7.17
C GLY A 90 14.17 -18.70 -7.91
N LEU A 91 13.40 -17.88 -7.21
CA LEU A 91 12.46 -16.96 -7.86
C LEU A 91 13.21 -15.98 -8.77
N PRO A 92 12.75 -15.79 -10.03
CA PRO A 92 13.45 -14.91 -10.97
C PRO A 92 13.37 -13.44 -10.57
N THR A 93 12.27 -13.03 -9.92
CA THR A 93 12.12 -11.69 -9.34
C THR A 93 11.44 -11.77 -7.98
N HIS A 94 11.71 -10.76 -7.13
CA HIS A 94 11.14 -10.68 -5.79
C HIS A 94 9.63 -10.39 -5.81
N GLU A 95 9.09 -9.77 -6.87
CA GLU A 95 7.66 -9.47 -6.97
C GLU A 95 6.80 -10.73 -7.04
N LEU A 96 7.37 -11.85 -7.51
CA LEU A 96 6.65 -13.12 -7.63
C LEU A 96 6.53 -13.89 -6.31
N ALA A 97 7.16 -13.43 -5.23
CA ALA A 97 7.16 -14.11 -3.94
C ALA A 97 5.74 -14.35 -3.40
N LEU A 98 4.94 -13.28 -3.30
CA LEU A 98 3.58 -13.35 -2.77
C LEU A 98 2.64 -14.19 -3.67
N PRO A 99 2.57 -13.95 -5.00
CA PRO A 99 1.77 -14.80 -5.88
C PRO A 99 2.16 -16.28 -5.82
N THR A 100 3.46 -16.58 -5.77
CA THR A 100 3.93 -17.96 -5.74
C THR A 100 3.48 -18.68 -4.48
N VAL A 101 3.63 -18.05 -3.31
CA VAL A 101 3.18 -18.65 -2.04
C VAL A 101 1.67 -18.88 -2.04
N LEU A 102 0.89 -17.89 -2.48
CA LEU A 102 -0.57 -18.00 -2.51
C LEU A 102 -1.04 -19.10 -3.47
N MET A 103 -0.39 -19.25 -4.64
CA MET A 103 -0.80 -20.22 -5.66
C MET A 103 -0.28 -21.64 -5.43
N ARG A 104 0.94 -21.79 -4.89
CA ARG A 104 1.63 -23.09 -4.85
C ARG A 104 1.64 -23.74 -3.47
N ASP A 105 1.61 -22.95 -2.40
CA ASP A 105 1.87 -23.45 -1.05
C ASP A 105 0.63 -23.47 -0.14
N LEU A 106 -0.43 -22.75 -0.51
CA LEU A 106 -1.70 -22.73 0.20
C LEU A 106 -2.76 -23.62 -0.47
N SER A 107 -3.84 -23.91 0.24
CA SER A 107 -4.98 -24.61 -0.37
C SER A 107 -5.64 -23.72 -1.44
N PRO A 108 -6.22 -24.29 -2.51
CA PRO A 108 -6.77 -23.50 -3.62
C PRO A 108 -7.76 -22.42 -3.20
N LEU A 109 -8.60 -22.69 -2.19
CA LEU A 109 -9.56 -21.72 -1.67
C LEU A 109 -8.87 -20.54 -0.98
N VAL A 110 -7.90 -20.81 -0.10
CA VAL A 110 -7.19 -19.76 0.64
C VAL A 110 -6.29 -18.96 -0.28
N GLY A 111 -5.61 -19.64 -1.21
CA GLY A 111 -4.77 -19.00 -2.23
C GLY A 111 -5.54 -18.05 -3.14
N THR A 112 -6.69 -18.49 -3.66
CA THR A 112 -7.53 -17.64 -4.54
C THR A 112 -8.15 -16.47 -3.79
N LEU A 113 -8.67 -16.68 -2.58
CA LEU A 113 -9.17 -15.60 -1.74
C LEU A 113 -8.07 -14.60 -1.38
N GLY A 114 -6.86 -15.09 -1.07
CA GLY A 114 -5.69 -14.25 -0.80
C GLY A 114 -5.30 -13.39 -2.01
N LEU A 115 -5.26 -13.97 -3.20
CA LEU A 115 -4.98 -13.23 -4.43
C LEU A 115 -6.06 -12.20 -4.74
N ALA A 116 -7.33 -12.56 -4.58
CA ALA A 116 -8.44 -11.62 -4.75
C ALA A 116 -8.34 -10.45 -3.77
N ALA A 117 -7.96 -10.71 -2.51
CA ALA A 117 -7.74 -9.67 -1.51
C ALA A 117 -6.58 -8.75 -1.88
N VAL A 118 -5.46 -9.29 -2.38
CA VAL A 118 -4.32 -8.49 -2.85
C VAL A 118 -4.72 -7.59 -4.01
N VAL A 119 -5.35 -8.15 -5.04
CA VAL A 119 -5.81 -7.37 -6.20
C VAL A 119 -6.82 -6.30 -5.77
N SER A 120 -7.75 -6.62 -4.87
CA SER A 120 -8.70 -5.65 -4.32
C SER A 120 -7.99 -4.53 -3.56
N ALA A 121 -6.93 -4.83 -2.81
CA ALA A 121 -6.15 -3.83 -2.07
C ALA A 121 -5.41 -2.90 -3.03
N GLU A 122 -4.77 -3.44 -4.07
CA GLU A 122 -4.11 -2.67 -5.14
C GLU A 122 -5.09 -1.75 -5.85
N VAL A 123 -6.26 -2.26 -6.27
CA VAL A 123 -7.30 -1.47 -6.93
C VAL A 123 -7.82 -0.35 -6.02
N SER A 124 -8.02 -0.62 -4.72
CA SER A 124 -8.44 0.42 -3.76
C SER A 124 -7.39 1.51 -3.55
N THR A 125 -6.11 1.15 -3.66
CA THR A 125 -4.99 2.08 -3.54
C THR A 125 -4.87 2.93 -4.80
N ALA A 126 -4.99 2.32 -5.97
CA ALA A 126 -4.99 3.02 -7.26
C ALA A 126 -6.13 4.04 -7.35
N ASP A 127 -7.35 3.66 -6.94
CA ASP A 127 -8.50 4.58 -6.89
C ASP A 127 -8.23 5.79 -5.98
N ALA A 128 -7.70 5.56 -4.79
CA ALA A 128 -7.34 6.63 -3.87
C ALA A 128 -6.26 7.56 -4.45
N ILE A 129 -5.25 7.02 -5.13
CA ILE A 129 -4.17 7.80 -5.76
C ILE A 129 -4.72 8.65 -6.91
N LEU A 130 -5.47 8.05 -7.83
CA LEU A 130 -6.11 8.77 -8.95
C LEU A 130 -6.99 9.90 -8.43
N PHE A 131 -7.75 9.63 -7.37
CA PHE A 131 -8.60 10.64 -6.75
C PHE A 131 -7.79 11.79 -6.13
N MET A 132 -6.69 11.49 -5.44
CA MET A 132 -5.81 12.51 -4.86
C MET A 132 -5.17 13.37 -5.96
N LEU A 133 -4.66 12.76 -7.02
CA LEU A 133 -4.05 13.46 -8.16
C LEU A 133 -5.07 14.35 -8.87
N ALA A 134 -6.25 13.82 -9.21
CA ALA A 134 -7.32 14.59 -9.82
C ALA A 134 -7.77 15.77 -8.95
N THR A 135 -7.84 15.59 -7.62
CA THR A 135 -8.20 16.65 -6.69
C THR A 135 -7.11 17.72 -6.63
N SER A 136 -5.84 17.33 -6.49
CA SER A 136 -4.74 18.29 -6.46
C SER A 136 -4.57 19.03 -7.78
N LEU A 137 -4.73 18.36 -8.93
CA LEU A 137 -4.69 19.04 -10.22
C LEU A 137 -5.83 20.06 -10.38
N SER A 138 -7.05 19.70 -9.94
CA SER A 138 -8.21 20.57 -10.12
C SER A 138 -8.27 21.73 -9.12
N GLN A 139 -7.93 21.52 -7.85
CA GLN A 139 -7.98 22.54 -6.81
C GLN A 139 -6.66 23.32 -6.73
N ASP A 140 -5.54 22.61 -6.62
CA ASP A 140 -4.25 23.21 -6.30
C ASP A 140 -3.55 23.78 -7.54
N LEU A 141 -3.77 23.22 -8.73
CA LEU A 141 -3.21 23.77 -9.97
C LEU A 141 -4.24 24.60 -10.74
N TYR A 142 -5.37 23.99 -11.11
CA TYR A 142 -6.34 24.65 -11.99
C TYR A 142 -7.06 25.82 -11.30
N ARG A 143 -7.75 25.58 -10.18
CA ARG A 143 -8.46 26.66 -9.48
C ARG A 143 -7.47 27.67 -8.91
N ARG A 144 -6.43 27.23 -8.19
CA ARG A 144 -5.53 28.16 -7.51
C ARG A 144 -4.66 29.02 -8.43
N PHE A 145 -4.10 28.45 -9.51
CA PHE A 145 -3.11 29.17 -10.35
C PHE A 145 -3.60 29.50 -11.75
N HIS A 146 -4.45 28.67 -12.37
CA HIS A 146 -4.88 28.90 -13.75
C HIS A 146 -6.18 29.71 -13.86
N ARG A 147 -7.20 29.39 -13.05
CA ARG A 147 -8.52 30.04 -13.08
C ARG A 147 -9.14 30.16 -11.67
N PRO A 148 -8.75 31.18 -10.89
CA PRO A 148 -9.25 31.43 -9.53
C PRO A 148 -10.77 31.51 -9.40
N ASP A 149 -11.43 32.10 -10.41
CA ASP A 149 -12.89 32.28 -10.44
C ASP A 149 -13.63 31.08 -11.05
N ALA A 150 -12.98 29.92 -11.15
CA ALA A 150 -13.61 28.71 -11.67
C ALA A 150 -14.78 28.27 -10.77
N SER A 151 -15.92 27.98 -11.39
CA SER A 151 -17.07 27.43 -10.66
C SER A 151 -16.81 25.97 -10.28
N ASP A 152 -17.49 25.48 -9.23
CA ASP A 152 -17.32 24.09 -8.78
C ASP A 152 -17.64 23.07 -9.89
N ALA A 153 -18.57 23.40 -10.79
CA ALA A 153 -18.86 22.57 -11.97
C ALA A 153 -17.68 22.49 -12.95
N GLN A 154 -16.91 23.57 -13.13
CA GLN A 154 -15.71 23.58 -13.96
C GLN A 154 -14.58 22.79 -13.30
N VAL A 155 -14.39 22.98 -11.99
CA VAL A 155 -13.37 22.26 -11.22
C VAL A 155 -13.65 20.75 -11.22
N LEU A 156 -14.90 20.34 -11.03
CA LEU A 156 -15.31 18.93 -11.09
C LEU A 156 -15.10 18.33 -12.49
N ARG A 157 -15.32 19.11 -13.55
CA ARG A 157 -15.05 18.66 -14.92
C ARG A 157 -13.56 18.42 -15.15
N VAL A 158 -12.70 19.33 -14.66
CA VAL A 158 -11.24 19.17 -14.74
C VAL A 158 -10.80 17.94 -13.94
N ALA A 159 -11.30 17.74 -12.72
CA ALA A 159 -10.99 16.55 -11.92
C ALA A 159 -11.34 15.25 -12.65
N ARG A 160 -12.53 15.15 -13.29
CA ARG A 160 -12.91 13.95 -14.06
C ARG A 160 -12.03 13.73 -15.29
N LEU A 161 -11.64 14.79 -15.98
CA LEU A 161 -10.75 14.69 -17.14
C LEU A 161 -9.34 14.29 -16.73
N ALA A 162 -8.85 14.81 -15.60
CA ALA A 162 -7.57 14.44 -15.00
C ALA A 162 -7.53 12.94 -14.67
N ALA A 163 -8.54 12.44 -13.94
CA ALA A 163 -8.62 11.02 -13.60
C ALA A 163 -8.64 10.10 -14.82
N GLN A 164 -9.35 10.49 -15.90
CA GLN A 164 -9.37 9.73 -17.15
C GLN A 164 -8.01 9.77 -17.87
N ALA A 165 -7.38 10.95 -17.95
CA ALA A 165 -6.07 11.12 -18.57
C ALA A 165 -4.99 10.32 -17.83
N GLU A 166 -4.98 10.39 -16.50
CA GLU A 166 -4.09 9.62 -15.64
C GLU A 166 -4.30 8.12 -15.79
N GLY A 167 -5.56 7.66 -15.83
CA GLY A 167 -5.88 6.25 -16.08
C GLY A 167 -5.38 5.76 -17.44
N MET A 168 -5.49 6.57 -18.49
CA MET A 168 -4.96 6.23 -19.82
C MET A 168 -3.43 6.22 -19.86
N LEU A 169 -2.77 7.19 -19.21
CA LEU A 169 -1.32 7.26 -19.15
C LEU A 169 -0.72 6.15 -18.28
N GLY A 170 -1.39 5.74 -17.21
CA GLY A 170 -0.92 4.69 -16.29
C GLY A 170 -1.01 3.27 -16.86
N VAL A 171 -1.80 3.06 -17.92
CA VAL A 171 -1.89 1.77 -18.65
C VAL A 171 -0.86 1.69 -19.79
N GLY A 172 -0.30 2.82 -20.21
CA GLY A 172 0.64 2.95 -21.33
C GLY A 172 2.09 2.66 -20.99
#